data_AF-A0A4S2KRB1-F1
#
_entry.id   AF-A0A4S2KRB1-F1
#
_cell.length_a   1.000
_cell.length_b   1.000
_cell.length_c   1.000
_cell.angle_alpha   90.00
_cell.angle_beta   90.00
_cell.angle_gamma   90.00
#
_symmetry.space_group_name_H-M   'P 1'
#
loop_
_entity.id
_entity.type
_entity.pdbx_description
1 polymer ?
#
loop_
_entity_poly.entity_id
_entity_poly.type
_entity_poly.pdbx_seq_one_letter_code
_entity_poly.pdbx_strand_id
1 'polypeptide(L)' 'MSSIIWACETGKNQALEIGTTVHVVFNSISDEDVKNELQLFSLQILQRKNIFSAKGLNVDATLLAAVSN' A
#
# COMPACT_ATOMS: atom_id res chain seq x y z
N MET A 1 -16.24 -10.92 -9.72
CA MET A 1 -16.04 -10.47 -8.33
C MET A 1 -14.61 -10.78 -7.86
N SER A 2 -14.13 -12.01 -8.04
CA SER A 2 -12.78 -12.47 -7.68
C SER A 2 -11.63 -11.62 -8.27
N SER A 3 -11.70 -11.20 -9.53
CA SER A 3 -10.64 -10.37 -10.16
C SER A 3 -10.49 -8.99 -9.51
N ILE A 4 -11.60 -8.39 -9.04
CA ILE A 4 -11.58 -7.09 -8.35
C ILE A 4 -10.94 -7.24 -6.98
N ILE A 5 -11.35 -8.28 -6.23
CA ILE A 5 -10.78 -8.54 -4.89
C ILE A 5 -9.29 -8.85 -4.99
N TRP A 6 -8.88 -9.63 -5.99
CA TRP A 6 -7.47 -9.91 -6.26
C TRP A 6 -6.69 -8.65 -6.60
N ALA A 7 -7.21 -7.80 -7.50
CA ALA A 7 -6.56 -6.52 -7.84
C ALA A 7 -6.44 -5.58 -6.61
N CYS A 8 -7.44 -5.54 -5.73
CA CYS A 8 -7.39 -4.78 -4.49
C CYS A 8 -6.34 -5.32 -3.50
N GLU A 9 -6.26 -6.64 -3.32
CA GLU A 9 -5.24 -7.25 -2.44
C GLU A 9 -3.83 -7.02 -3.01
N THR A 10 -3.63 -7.20 -4.32
CA THR A 10 -2.36 -6.92 -4.99
C THR A 10 -1.97 -5.44 -4.86
N GLY A 11 -2.89 -4.51 -5.09
CA GLY A 11 -2.63 -3.08 -4.96
C GLY A 11 -2.25 -2.68 -3.53
N LYS A 12 -2.89 -3.29 -2.52
CA LYS A 12 -2.53 -3.10 -1.11
C LYS A 12 -1.11 -3.58 -0.81
N ASN A 13 -0.72 -4.76 -1.32
CA ASN A 13 0.62 -5.31 -1.13
C ASN A 13 1.69 -4.46 -1.84
N GLN A 14 1.42 -4.02 -3.07
CA GLN A 14 2.29 -3.11 -3.81
C GLN A 14 2.48 -1.76 -3.09
N ALA A 15 1.41 -1.20 -2.51
CA ALA A 15 1.52 0.05 -1.76
C ALA A 15 2.40 -0.09 -0.50
N LEU A 16 2.37 -1.25 0.16
CA LEU A 16 3.26 -1.55 1.28
C LEU A 16 4.72 -1.67 0.82
N GLU A 17 4.96 -2.36 -0.29
CA GLU A 17 6.28 -2.53 -0.91
C GLU A 17 6.90 -1.19 -1.36
N ILE A 18 6.09 -0.27 -1.86
CA ILE A 18 6.52 1.11 -2.18
C ILE A 18 7.02 1.81 -0.92
N GLY A 19 6.28 1.71 0.19
CA GLY A 19 6.66 2.32 1.47
C GLY A 19 7.99 1.79 2.00
N THR A 20 8.21 0.48 1.93
CA THR A 20 9.49 -0.13 2.36
C THR A 20 10.64 0.23 1.41
N THR A 21 10.39 0.26 0.10
CA THR A 21 11.39 0.64 -0.91
C THR A 21 11.84 2.09 -0.74
N VAL A 22 10.90 3.01 -0.54
CA VAL A 22 11.18 4.41 -0.27
C VAL A 22 12.04 4.57 0.98
N HIS A 23 11.75 3.81 2.04
CA HIS A 23 12.56 3.84 3.26
C HIS A 23 14.00 3.35 3.03
N VAL A 24 14.20 2.34 2.19
CA VAL A 24 15.54 1.84 1.80
C VAL A 24 16.29 2.89 0.98
N VAL A 25 15.63 3.50 0.00
CA VAL A 25 16.20 4.53 -0.88
C VAL A 25 16.53 5.82 -0.12
N PHE A 26 15.71 6.19 0.86
CA PHE A 26 15.95 7.33 1.75
C PHE A 26 17.30 7.19 2.49
N ASN A 27 17.71 5.97 2.86
CA ASN A 27 18.96 5.74 3.57
C ASN A 27 20.21 5.91 2.69
N SER A 28 20.09 5.88 1.36
CA SER A 28 21.22 5.98 0.42
C SER A 28 21.35 7.35 -0.24
N ILE A 29 20.40 8.27 -0.04
CA ILE A 29 20.41 9.59 -0.67
C ILE A 29 21.18 10.61 0.19
N SER A 30 22.12 11.29 -0.46
CA SER A 30 22.93 12.37 0.11
C SER A 30 22.34 13.77 -0.11
N ASP A 31 21.48 13.92 -1.12
CA ASP A 31 20.81 15.17 -1.44
C ASP A 31 19.71 15.45 -0.42
N GLU A 32 19.81 16.57 0.29
CA GLU A 32 18.96 16.89 1.44
C GLU A 32 17.53 17.25 1.05
N ASP A 33 17.33 17.87 -0.12
CA ASP A 33 16.01 18.22 -0.64
C ASP A 33 15.25 16.96 -1.06
N VAL A 34 15.90 16.09 -1.83
CA VAL A 34 15.33 14.80 -2.27
C VAL A 34 15.05 13.90 -1.06
N LYS A 35 15.92 13.91 -0.05
CA LYS A 35 15.74 13.16 1.19
C LYS A 35 14.50 13.61 1.95
N ASN A 36 14.28 14.92 2.05
CA ASN A 36 13.13 15.47 2.76
C ASN A 36 11.79 15.14 2.06
N GLU A 37 11.74 15.22 0.72
CA GLU A 37 10.57 14.82 -0.06
C GLU A 37 10.23 13.34 0.11
N LEU A 38 11.25 12.47 0.05
CA LEU A 38 11.08 11.02 0.26
C LEU A 38 10.60 10.71 1.68
N GLN A 39 11.10 11.42 2.69
CA GLN A 39 10.62 11.28 4.07
C GLN A 39 9.14 11.60 4.17
N LEU A 40 8.71 12.75 3.65
CA LEU A 40 7.31 13.17 3.63
C LEU A 40 6.43 12.15 2.90
N PHE A 41 6.86 11.68 1.73
CA PHE A 41 6.14 10.66 0.96
C PHE A 41 6.04 9.32 1.72
N SER A 42 7.13 8.89 2.38
CA SER A 42 7.15 7.66 3.19
C SER A 42 6.14 7.72 4.33
N LEU A 43 6.08 8.86 5.03
CA LEU A 43 5.14 9.08 6.12
C LEU A 43 3.70 9.06 5.61
N GLN A 44 3.42 9.70 4.47
CA GLN A 44 2.09 9.69 3.85
C GLN A 44 1.61 8.28 3.49
N ILE A 45 2.50 7.44 2.93
CA ILE A 45 2.19 6.05 2.55
C ILE A 45 2.02 5.15 3.78
N LEU A 46 2.85 5.31 4.82
CA LEU A 46 2.81 4.47 6.03
C LEU A 46 1.69 4.85 7.00
N GLN A 47 1.33 6.14 7.09
CA GLN A 47 0.39 6.63 8.09
C GLN A 47 -1.06 6.26 7.76
N ARG A 48 -1.39 6.00 6.48
CA ARG A 48 -2.69 5.43 6.09
C ARG A 48 -2.57 3.96 5.74
N LYS A 49 -3.37 3.12 6.42
CA LYS A 49 -3.61 1.76 5.95
C LYS A 49 -4.25 1.83 4.56
N ASN A 50 -3.60 1.21 3.56
CA ASN A 50 -4.13 1.05 2.22
C ASN A 50 -5.25 0.01 2.23
N ILE A 51 -6.46 0.44 2.57
CA ILE A 51 -7.66 -0.40 2.65
C ILE A 51 -8.58 -0.02 1.50
N PHE A 52 -8.88 -0.98 0.64
CA PHE A 52 -9.94 -0.86 -0.35
C PHE A 52 -11.27 -1.23 0.29
N SER A 53 -12.27 -0.34 0.16
CA SER A 53 -13.62 -0.59 0.67
C SER A 53 -14.66 -0.39 -0.42
N ALA A 54 -15.66 -1.27 -0.45
CA ALA A 54 -16.83 -1.17 -1.31
C ALA A 54 -18.09 -1.37 -0.45
N LYS A 55 -19.03 -0.41 -0.52
CA LYS A 55 -20.25 -0.41 0.30
C LYS A 55 -20.01 -0.64 1.81
N GLY A 56 -18.90 -0.12 2.35
CA GLY A 56 -18.53 -0.29 3.76
C GLY A 56 -17.93 -1.65 4.12
N LEU A 57 -17.77 -2.55 3.16
CA LEU A 57 -17.05 -3.81 3.32
C LEU A 57 -15.60 -3.64 2.88
N ASN A 58 -14.67 -4.29 3.58
CA ASN A 58 -13.28 -4.37 3.13
C ASN A 58 -13.20 -5.35 1.96
N VAL A 59 -12.52 -4.92 0.90
CA VAL A 59 -12.27 -5.74 -0.29
C VAL A 59 -10.89 -6.37 -0.13
N ASP A 60 -10.84 -7.50 0.56
CA ASP A 60 -9.60 -8.19 0.93
C ASP A 60 -9.68 -9.71 0.69
N ALA A 61 -8.56 -10.41 0.93
CA ALA A 61 -8.46 -11.86 0.82
C ALA A 61 -9.49 -12.62 1.70
N THR A 62 -9.95 -12.02 2.81
CA THR A 62 -11.01 -12.60 3.66
C THR A 62 -12.34 -12.60 2.93
N LEU A 63 -12.68 -11.48 2.28
CA LEU A 63 -13.85 -11.40 1.42
C LEU A 63 -13.74 -12.38 0.25
N LEU A 64 -12.55 -12.54 -0.35
CA LEU A 64 -12.32 -13.52 -1.42
C LEU A 64 -12.65 -14.94 -0.96
N ALA A 65 -12.11 -15.36 0.19
CA ALA A 65 -12.32 -16.68 0.76
C ALA A 65 -13.81 -16.94 1.11
N ALA A 66 -14.54 -15.90 1.51
CA ALA A 66 -15.95 -16.00 1.82
C ALA A 66 -16.85 -16.12 0.57
N VAL A 67 -16.44 -15.52 -0.56
CA VAL A 67 -17.22 -15.59 -1.82
C VAL A 67 -16.78 -16.72 -2.75
N SER A 68 -15.65 -17.38 -2.47
CA SER A 68 -15.15 -18.53 -3.23
C SER A 68 -15.52 -19.89 -2.64
N ASN A 69 -16.18 -19.91 -1.47
CA ASN A 69 -16.70 -21.12 -0.81
C ASN A 69 -18.21 -21.30 -1.06
#